data_AF-A0A7C5AAB9-F1
#
_entry.id   AF-A0A7C5AAB9-F1
#
_cell.length_a   1.000
_cell.length_b   1.000
_cell.length_c   1.000
_cell.angle_alpha   90.00
_cell.angle_beta   90.00
_cell.angle_gamma   90.00
#
_symmetry.space_group_name_H-M   'P 1'
#
loop_
_entity.id
_entity.type
_entity.pdbx_description
1 polymer ?
#
loop_
_entity_poly.entity_id
_entity_poly.type
_entity_poly.pdbx_seq_one_letter_code
_entity_poly.pdbx_strand_id
1 'polypeptide(L)'
;MGRPSIVDVVRSMFALGYSREEIYEVLSLAGLEWENAQLLIERVGCEAESLTTREDRLRRAVGEVVGSARSEILERLSALEMRVDLLIRLLRTRRAQGRKR
;
A
#
# COMPACT_ATOMS: atom_id res chain seq x y z
N MET A 1 32.43 7.61 -1.00
CA MET A 1 31.12 7.57 -1.71
C MET A 1 31.36 6.94 -3.07
N GLY A 2 30.73 5.81 -3.37
CA GLY A 2 30.86 5.16 -4.69
C GLY A 2 30.19 6.01 -5.76
N ARG A 3 30.75 6.06 -6.97
CA ARG A 3 30.08 6.69 -8.12
C ARG A 3 28.80 5.89 -8.43
N PRO A 4 27.65 6.55 -8.64
CA PRO A 4 26.43 5.85 -9.02
C PRO A 4 26.63 5.10 -10.33
N SER A 5 26.13 3.87 -10.40
CA SER A 5 26.15 3.10 -11.65
C SER A 5 25.21 3.72 -12.66
N ILE A 6 25.49 3.54 -13.96
CA ILE A 6 24.56 3.88 -15.05
C ILE A 6 23.19 3.21 -14.83
N VAL A 7 23.17 2.01 -14.25
CA VAL A 7 21.96 1.28 -13.87
C VAL A 7 21.15 2.03 -12.81
N ASP A 8 21.83 2.62 -11.83
CA ASP A 8 21.17 3.37 -10.74
C ASP A 8 20.58 4.68 -11.27
N VAL A 9 21.25 5.30 -12.24
CA VAL A 9 20.73 6.50 -12.94
C VAL A 9 19.48 6.14 -13.73
N VAL A 10 19.51 5.09 -14.55
CA VAL A 10 18.35 4.65 -15.35
C VAL A 10 17.18 4.25 -14.45
N ARG A 11 17.44 3.53 -13.34
CA ARG A 11 16.41 3.23 -12.32
C ARG A 11 15.79 4.50 -11.75
N SER A 12 16.61 5.49 -11.42
CA SER A 12 16.13 6.77 -10.88
C SER A 12 15.28 7.52 -11.90
N MET A 13 15.65 7.48 -13.19
CA MET A 13 14.85 8.10 -14.26
C MET A 13 13.48 7.42 -14.40
N PHE A 14 13.41 6.10 -14.38
CA PHE A 14 12.12 5.39 -14.36
C PHE A 14 11.29 5.76 -13.12
N ALA A 15 11.91 5.85 -11.93
CA ALA A 15 11.22 6.23 -10.70
C ALA A 15 10.70 7.69 -10.74
N LEU A 16 11.38 8.57 -11.47
CA LEU A 16 10.97 9.96 -11.69
C LEU A 16 9.94 10.12 -12.83
N GLY A 17 9.59 9.04 -13.52
CA GLY A 17 8.56 9.03 -14.55
C GLY A 17 9.05 9.39 -15.96
N TYR A 18 10.35 9.34 -16.23
CA TYR A 18 10.88 9.51 -17.57
C TYR A 18 10.44 8.36 -18.48
N SER A 19 10.08 8.69 -19.72
CA SER A 19 9.79 7.75 -20.79
C SER A 19 11.07 7.03 -21.25
N ARG A 20 10.89 5.89 -21.93
CA ARG A 20 12.02 5.12 -22.47
C ARG A 20 12.79 5.93 -23.52
N GLU A 21 12.08 6.74 -24.30
CA GLU A 21 12.62 7.62 -25.33
C GLU A 21 13.49 8.73 -24.72
N GLU A 22 13.02 9.36 -23.62
CA GLU A 22 13.80 10.39 -22.91
C GLU A 22 15.06 9.80 -22.25
N ILE A 23 14.95 8.60 -21.67
CA ILE A 23 16.11 7.89 -21.10
C ILE A 23 17.10 7.56 -22.23
N TYR A 24 16.60 7.09 -23.36
CA TYR A 24 17.42 6.78 -24.53
C TYR A 24 18.19 8.00 -25.05
N GLU A 25 17.52 9.15 -25.15
CA GLU A 25 18.14 10.41 -25.58
C GLU A 25 19.28 10.81 -24.64
N VAL A 26 19.05 10.75 -23.32
CA VAL A 26 20.07 11.06 -22.31
C VAL A 26 21.27 10.12 -22.39
N LEU A 27 21.04 8.81 -22.54
CA LEU A 27 22.12 7.83 -22.68
C LEU A 27 22.92 8.02 -23.98
N SER A 28 22.24 8.36 -25.07
CA SER A 28 22.86 8.65 -26.36
C SER A 28 23.76 9.89 -26.29
N LEU A 29 23.28 10.96 -25.64
CA LEU A 29 24.07 12.17 -25.40
C LEU A 29 25.29 11.91 -24.51
N ALA A 30 25.21 10.92 -23.62
CA ALA A 30 26.33 10.46 -22.80
C ALA A 30 27.32 9.55 -23.57
N GLY A 31 27.07 9.27 -24.85
CA GLY A 31 27.94 8.46 -25.70
C GLY A 31 27.76 6.95 -25.54
N LEU A 32 26.63 6.50 -24.96
CA LEU A 32 26.31 5.07 -24.92
C LEU A 32 25.88 4.59 -26.30
N GLU A 33 26.38 3.42 -26.72
CA GLU A 33 25.94 2.80 -27.97
C GLU A 33 24.45 2.42 -27.92
N TRP A 34 23.76 2.56 -29.06
CA TRP A 34 22.31 2.34 -29.18
C TRP A 34 21.87 1.00 -28.57
N GLU A 35 22.53 -0.10 -28.94
CA GLU A 35 22.18 -1.45 -28.48
C GLU A 35 22.35 -1.60 -26.96
N ASN A 36 23.43 -1.03 -26.42
CA ASN A 36 23.70 -1.07 -24.99
C ASN A 36 22.69 -0.22 -24.20
N ALA A 37 22.29 0.92 -24.74
CA ALA A 37 21.27 1.78 -24.13
C ALA A 37 19.91 1.09 -24.14
N GLN A 38 19.53 0.49 -25.28
CA GLN A 38 18.26 -0.22 -25.43
C GLN A 38 18.17 -1.41 -24.47
N LEU A 39 19.19 -2.27 -24.42
CA LEU A 39 19.21 -3.42 -23.50
C LEU A 39 19.13 -2.99 -22.03
N LEU A 40 19.80 -1.90 -21.67
CA LEU A 40 19.76 -1.36 -20.31
C LEU A 40 18.37 -0.83 -19.96
N ILE A 41 17.76 -0.07 -20.86
CA ILE A 41 16.39 0.48 -20.69
C ILE A 41 15.38 -0.65 -20.58
N GLU A 42 15.42 -1.65 -21.46
CA GLU A 42 14.50 -2.79 -21.44
C GLU A 42 14.60 -3.58 -20.14
N ARG A 43 15.83 -3.90 -19.72
CA ARG A 43 16.05 -4.64 -18.47
C ARG A 43 15.52 -3.87 -17.26
N VAL A 44 15.90 -2.60 -17.13
CA VAL A 44 15.49 -1.79 -15.97
C VAL A 44 13.99 -1.48 -16.01
N GLY A 45 13.43 -1.27 -17.20
CA GLY A 45 11.99 -1.08 -17.39
C GLY A 45 11.18 -2.29 -16.93
N CYS A 46 11.59 -3.51 -17.32
CA CYS A 46 10.98 -4.75 -16.84
C CYS A 46 11.07 -4.89 -15.31
N GLU A 47 12.23 -4.57 -14.72
CA GLU A 47 12.40 -4.55 -13.26
C GLU A 47 11.41 -3.55 -12.61
N ALA A 48 11.30 -2.34 -13.15
CA ALA A 48 10.40 -1.30 -12.63
C ALA A 48 8.93 -1.69 -12.72
N GLU A 49 8.47 -2.22 -13.86
CA GLU A 49 7.10 -2.70 -14.05
C GLU A 49 6.76 -3.89 -13.13
N SER A 50 7.74 -4.78 -12.88
CA SER A 50 7.55 -5.87 -11.92
C SER A 50 7.38 -5.38 -10.48
N LEU A 51 8.02 -4.26 -10.12
CA LEU A 51 7.90 -3.65 -8.81
C LEU A 51 6.56 -2.94 -8.65
N THR A 52 6.10 -2.17 -9.64
CA THR A 52 4.79 -1.50 -9.59
C THR A 52 3.66 -2.52 -9.44
N THR A 53 3.68 -3.59 -10.23
CA THR A 53 2.67 -4.66 -10.11
C THR A 53 2.72 -5.40 -8.76
N ARG A 54 3.89 -5.46 -8.11
CA ARG A 54 4.02 -6.02 -6.76
C ARG A 54 3.49 -5.07 -5.70
N GLU A 55 3.79 -3.78 -5.81
CA GLU A 55 3.27 -2.75 -4.90
C GLU A 55 1.75 -2.66 -4.97
N ASP A 56 1.17 -2.71 -6.17
CA ASP A 56 -0.29 -2.68 -6.34
C ASP A 56 -0.98 -3.92 -5.76
N ARG A 57 -0.34 -5.10 -5.88
CA ARG A 57 -0.81 -6.32 -5.23
C ARG A 57 -0.73 -6.20 -3.71
N LEU A 58 0.36 -5.67 -3.18
CA LEU A 58 0.54 -5.48 -1.74
C LEU A 58 -0.48 -4.47 -1.19
N ARG A 59 -0.68 -3.34 -1.87
CA ARG A 59 -1.68 -2.33 -1.50
C ARG A 59 -3.08 -2.90 -1.43
N ARG A 60 -3.48 -3.72 -2.42
CA ARG A 60 -4.78 -4.42 -2.39
C ARG A 60 -4.88 -5.40 -1.22
N ALA A 61 -3.88 -6.25 -1.02
CA ALA A 61 -3.87 -7.21 0.08
C ALA A 61 -3.94 -6.53 1.45
N VAL A 62 -3.20 -5.44 1.65
CA VAL A 62 -3.27 -4.63 2.88
C VAL A 62 -4.65 -4.01 3.03
N GLY A 63 -5.22 -3.47 1.95
CA GLY A 63 -6.58 -2.92 1.96
C GLY A 63 -7.64 -3.94 2.37
N GLU A 64 -7.54 -5.17 1.89
CA GLU A 64 -8.44 -6.28 2.25
C GLU A 64 -8.31 -6.66 3.73
N VAL A 65 -7.07 -6.82 4.23
CA VAL A 65 -6.81 -7.16 5.63
C VAL A 65 -7.32 -6.07 6.57
N VAL A 66 -7.01 -4.80 6.27
CA VAL A 66 -7.47 -3.66 7.06
C VAL A 66 -8.99 -3.52 7.00
N GLY A 67 -9.59 -3.73 5.82
CA GLY A 67 -11.05 -3.73 5.64
C GLY A 67 -11.74 -4.80 6.48
N SER A 68 -11.21 -6.03 6.45
CA SER A 68 -11.71 -7.15 7.24
C SER A 68 -11.59 -6.89 8.75
N ALA A 69 -10.42 -6.47 9.21
CA ALA A 69 -10.19 -6.14 10.62
C ALA A 69 -11.11 -5.01 11.11
N ARG A 70 -11.33 -3.97 10.27
CA ARG A 70 -12.26 -2.89 10.58
C ARG A 70 -13.70 -3.42 10.74
N SER A 71 -14.15 -4.30 9.85
CA SER A 71 -15.48 -4.90 9.94
C SER A 71 -15.65 -5.69 11.23
N GLU A 72 -14.68 -6.54 11.57
CA GLU A 72 -14.71 -7.35 12.80
C GLU A 72 -14.74 -6.48 14.07
N ILE A 73 -13.96 -5.39 14.10
CA ILE A 73 -13.96 -4.44 15.22
C ILE A 73 -15.35 -3.79 15.37
N LEU A 74 -15.95 -3.34 14.27
CA LEU A 74 -17.28 -2.71 14.30
C LEU A 74 -18.38 -3.66 14.77
N GLU A 75 -18.34 -4.92 14.34
CA GLU A 75 -19.26 -5.95 14.83
C GLU A 75 -19.10 -6.20 16.33
N ARG A 76 -17.86 -6.29 16.82
CA ARG A 76 -17.58 -6.48 18.25
C ARG A 76 -18.01 -5.28 19.10
N LEU A 77 -17.80 -4.07 18.60
CA LEU A 77 -18.27 -2.84 19.27
C LEU A 77 -19.80 -2.81 19.34
N SER A 78 -20.48 -3.13 18.24
CA SER A 78 -21.94 -3.18 18.20
C SER A 78 -22.49 -4.23 19.18
N ALA A 79 -21.86 -5.41 19.25
CA ALA A 79 -22.22 -6.44 20.23
C ALA A 79 -21.99 -5.97 21.68
N LEU A 80 -20.92 -5.22 21.92
CA LEU A 80 -20.61 -4.66 23.24
C LEU A 80 -21.65 -3.61 23.66
N GLU A 81 -22.03 -2.70 22.75
CA GLU A 81 -23.06 -1.69 22.98
C GLU A 81 -24.39 -2.33 23.38
N MET A 82 -24.84 -3.35 22.64
CA MET A 82 -26.07 -4.08 22.98
C MET A 82 -26.01 -4.73 24.37
N ARG A 83 -24.85 -5.28 24.76
CA ARG A 83 -24.65 -5.89 26.09
C ARG A 83 -24.70 -4.84 27.19
N VAL A 84 -24.08 -3.68 26.98
CA VAL A 84 -24.11 -2.56 27.92
C VAL A 84 -25.53 -2.05 28.12
N ASP A 85 -26.29 -1.88 27.03
CA ASP A 85 -27.70 -1.47 27.08
C ASP A 85 -28.57 -2.44 27.86
N LEU A 86 -28.37 -3.75 27.64
CA LEU A 86 -29.08 -4.79 28.39
C LEU A 86 -28.77 -4.69 29.89
N LEU A 87 -27.49 -4.53 30.26
CA LEU A 87 -27.07 -4.37 31.65
C LEU A 87 -27.69 -3.13 32.29
N ILE A 88 -27.71 -1.99 31.58
CA ILE A 88 -28.37 -0.77 32.05
C ILE A 88 -29.86 -1.02 32.32
N ARG A 89 -30.56 -1.70 31.40
CA ARG A 89 -31.98 -2.06 31.58
C ARG A 89 -32.16 -2.94 32.81
N LEU A 90 -31.38 -4.01 32.95
CA LEU A 90 -31.46 -4.93 34.10
C LEU A 90 -31.22 -4.23 35.44
N LEU A 91 -30.23 -3.33 35.51
CA LEU A 91 -29.94 -2.54 36.70
C LEU A 91 -31.09 -1.60 37.06
N ARG A 92 -31.71 -0.95 36.07
CA ARG A 92 -32.90 -0.10 36.28
C ARG A 92 -34.08 -0.91 36.82
N THR A 93 -34.34 -2.09 36.25
CA THR A 93 -35.44 -2.98 36.69
C THR A 93 -35.23 -3.48 38.12
N ARG A 94 -34.00 -3.90 38.48
CA ARG A 94 -33.67 -4.31 39.86
C ARG A 94 -33.86 -3.17 40.87
N ARG A 95 -33.42 -1.95 40.55
CA ARG A 95 -33.64 -0.78 41.42
C ARG A 95 -35.12 -0.50 41.64
N ALA A 96 -35.95 -0.62 40.60
CA ALA A 96 -37.39 -0.41 40.71
C ALA A 96 -38.09 -1.45 41.60
N GLN A 97 -37.63 -2.71 41.57
CA GLN A 97 -38.14 -3.78 42.42
C GLN A 97 -37.72 -3.64 43.89
N GLY A 98 -36.47 -3.22 44.15
CA GLY A 98 -35.97 -2.99 45.51
C GLY A 98 -36.64 -1.81 46.24
N ARG A 99 -37.29 -0.89 45.50
CA ARG A 99 -38.06 0.24 46.07
C ARG A 99 -39.52 -0.11 46.44
N LYS A 100 -40.01 -1.28 46.03
CA LYS A 100 -41.39 -1.75 46.29
C LYS A 100 -41.48 -2.74 47.47
N ARG A 101 -40.34 -3.07 48.09
CA ARG A 101 -40.25 -3.80 49.36
C ARG A 101 -39.90 -2.83 50.46
#